data_AF-A0A6M5YF73-F1
#
_entry.id   AF-A0A6M5YF73-F1
#
_cell.length_a   1.000
_cell.length_b   1.000
_cell.length_c   1.000
_cell.angle_alpha   90.00
_cell.angle_beta   90.00
_cell.angle_gamma   90.00
#
_symmetry.space_group_name_H-M   'P 1'
#
loop_
_entity.id
_entity.type
_entity.pdbx_description
1 polymer ?
#
loop_
_entity_poly.entity_id
_entity_poly.type
_entity_poly.pdbx_seq_one_letter_code
_entity_poly.pdbx_strand_id
1 'polypeptide(L)' 'MVTIRNKFVLLAAGFWLGGIILLLLGAAFRPQSWAGAPLTIGIIGQALGFGFLGFALMQAVFRKRNR' A
#
# COMPACT_ATOMS: atom_id res chain seq x y z
N MET A 1 8.94 -2.37 -21.25
CA MET A 1 7.97 -3.07 -20.39
C MET A 1 8.66 -3.41 -19.07
N VAL A 2 8.26 -2.78 -17.97
CA VAL A 2 8.77 -3.12 -16.63
C VAL A 2 7.91 -4.26 -16.09
N THR A 3 8.40 -5.50 -16.13
CA THR A 3 7.69 -6.66 -15.59
C THR A 3 8.01 -6.82 -14.10
N ILE A 4 7.07 -6.38 -13.26
CA ILE A 4 7.13 -6.65 -11.82
C ILE A 4 6.86 -8.15 -11.62
N ARG A 5 7.92 -8.95 -11.44
CA ARG A 5 7.80 -10.40 -11.22
C ARG A 5 7.22 -10.79 -9.85
N ASN A 6 7.26 -9.88 -8.88
CA ASN A 6 6.81 -10.17 -7.51
C ASN A 6 5.41 -9.62 -7.26
N LYS A 7 4.42 -10.52 -7.15
CA LYS A 7 3.02 -10.19 -6.87
C LYS A 7 2.82 -9.33 -5.61
N PHE A 8 3.69 -9.46 -4.61
CA PHE A 8 3.60 -8.67 -3.37
C PHE A 8 4.05 -7.22 -3.57
N VAL A 9 4.98 -6.96 -4.49
CA VAL A 9 5.37 -5.59 -4.86
C VAL A 9 4.22 -4.91 -5.63
N LEU A 10 3.53 -5.65 -6.50
CA LEU A 10 2.35 -5.14 -7.19
C LEU A 10 1.20 -4.85 -6.22
N LEU A 11 0.95 -5.75 -5.26
CA LEU A 11 -0.02 -5.51 -4.19
C LEU A 11 0.34 -4.27 -3.36
N ALA A 12 1.61 -4.13 -2.96
CA ALA A 12 2.08 -2.96 -2.21
C ALA A 12 1.80 -1.65 -2.96
N ALA A 13 2.14 -1.60 -4.25
CA ALA A 13 1.87 -0.44 -5.09
C ALA A 13 0.37 -0.13 -5.22
N GLY A 14 -0.47 -1.15 -5.38
CA GLY A 14 -1.92 -0.99 -5.42
C GLY A 14 -2.48 -0.39 -4.13
N PHE A 15 -2.04 -0.90 -2.98
CA PHE A 15 -2.44 -0.39 -1.66
C PHE A 15 -1.97 1.05 -1.42
N TRP A 16 -0.76 1.42 -1.86
CA TRP A 16 -0.27 2.78 -1.75
C TRP A 16 -1.02 3.76 -2.64
N LEU A 17 -1.24 3.41 -3.92
CA LEU A 17 -1.98 4.28 -4.85
C LEU A 17 -3.43 4.45 -4.39
N GLY A 18 -4.10 3.35 -4.05
CA GLY A 18 -5.46 3.40 -3.51
C GLY A 18 -5.54 4.18 -2.20
N GLY A 19 -4.56 3.97 -1.31
CA GLY A 19 -4.45 4.71 -0.05
C GLY A 19 -4.27 6.21 -0.25
N ILE A 20 -3.42 6.63 -1.19
CA ILE A 20 -3.20 8.06 -1.53
C ILE A 20 -4.51 8.66 -2.03
N ILE A 21 -5.22 7.99 -2.93
CA ILE A 21 -6.50 8.48 -3.47
C ILE A 21 -7.50 8.70 -2.33
N LEU A 22 -7.64 7.73 -1.43
CA LEU A 22 -8.55 7.84 -0.28
C LEU A 22 -8.14 8.96 0.68
N LEU A 23 -6.84 9.15 0.92
CA LEU A 23 -6.34 10.25 1.73
C LEU A 23 -6.67 11.61 1.10
N LEU A 24 -6.46 11.75 -0.21
CA LEU A 24 -6.78 12.96 -0.94
C LEU A 24 -8.29 13.25 -0.94
N LEU A 25 -9.13 12.22 -1.13
CA LEU A 25 -10.58 12.35 -1.05
C LEU A 25 -11.01 12.78 0.36
N GLY A 26 -10.54 12.09 1.40
CA GLY A 26 -10.88 12.45 2.78
C GLY A 26 -10.40 13.85 3.18
N ALA A 27 -9.23 14.27 2.69
CA ALA A 27 -8.72 15.62 2.90
C ALA A 27 -9.54 16.69 2.13
N ALA A 28 -9.92 16.41 0.88
CA ALA A 28 -10.71 17.33 0.06
C ALA A 28 -12.13 17.55 0.61
N PHE A 29 -12.72 16.52 1.21
CA PHE A 29 -14.07 16.58 1.79
C PHE A 29 -14.08 16.74 3.30
N ARG A 30 -12.99 17.20 3.92
CA ARG A 30 -12.82 17.32 5.38
C ARG A 30 -14.01 17.92 6.16
N PRO A 31 -14.77 18.92 5.64
CA PRO A 31 -15.95 19.44 6.35
C PRO A 31 -17.11 18.44 6.49
N GLN A 32 -17.14 17.38 5.69
CA GLN A 32 -18.19 16.37 5.69
C GLN A 32 -17.98 15.38 6.83
N SER A 33 -19.06 15.02 7.54
CA SER A 33 -19.00 14.10 8.68
C SER A 33 -18.43 12.71 8.34
N TRP A 34 -18.58 12.27 7.09
CA TRP A 34 -18.06 10.99 6.61
C TRP A 34 -16.59 11.03 6.18
N ALA A 35 -15.95 12.20 6.09
CA ALA A 35 -14.59 12.35 5.55
C ALA A 35 -13.51 11.64 6.38
N GLY A 36 -13.79 11.32 7.65
CA GLY A 36 -12.91 10.50 8.48
C GLY A 36 -12.76 9.06 8.00
N ALA A 37 -13.79 8.47 7.38
CA ALA A 37 -13.74 7.10 6.89
C ALA A 37 -12.70 6.88 5.78
N PRO A 38 -12.68 7.65 4.67
CA PRO A 38 -11.66 7.49 3.64
C PRO A 38 -10.25 7.81 4.15
N LEU A 39 -10.09 8.73 5.12
CA LEU A 39 -8.78 8.96 5.76
C LEU A 39 -8.29 7.69 6.48
N THR A 40 -9.12 7.10 7.32
CA THR A 40 -8.79 5.88 8.08
C THR A 40 -8.49 4.71 7.14
N ILE A 41 -9.36 4.46 6.15
CA ILE A 41 -9.15 3.39 5.17
C ILE A 41 -7.87 3.65 4.36
N GLY A 42 -7.61 4.90 4.00
CA GLY A 42 -6.39 5.33 3.31
C GLY A 42 -5.14 4.99 4.11
N ILE A 43 -5.10 5.34 5.40
CA ILE A 43 -3.97 5.03 6.31
C ILE A 43 -3.77 3.52 6.47
N ILE A 44 -4.86 2.76 6.65
CA ILE A 44 -4.80 1.29 6.75
C ILE A 44 -4.24 0.70 5.45
N GLY A 45 -4.71 1.20 4.30
CA GLY A 45 -4.19 0.84 2.99
C GLY A 45 -2.68 1.11 2.89
N GLN A 46 -2.20 2.27 3.35
CA GLN A 46 -0.76 2.57 3.37
C GLN A 46 0.02 1.57 4.21
N ALA A 47 -0.46 1.27 5.43
CA ALA A 47 0.18 0.32 6.34
C ALA A 47 0.26 -1.09 5.74
N LEU A 48 -0.82 -1.55 5.09
CA LEU A 48 -0.82 -2.83 4.36
C LEU A 48 0.19 -2.83 3.20
N GLY A 49 0.28 -1.72 2.46
CA GLY A 49 1.27 -1.55 1.40
C GLY A 49 2.71 -1.72 1.90
N PHE A 50 3.05 -1.09 3.03
CA PHE A 50 4.36 -1.28 3.68
C PHE A 50 4.57 -2.71 4.17
N GLY A 51 3.52 -3.35 4.70
CA GLY A 51 3.57 -4.77 5.09
C GLY A 51 3.92 -5.70 3.92
N PHE A 52 3.26 -5.53 2.77
CA PHE A 52 3.54 -6.31 1.57
C PHE A 52 4.94 -6.06 1.01
N LEU A 53 5.43 -4.81 1.03
CA LEU A 53 6.80 -4.51 0.63
C LEU A 53 7.80 -5.20 1.57
N GLY A 54 7.62 -5.09 2.88
CA GLY A 54 8.48 -5.74 3.87
C GLY A 54 8.53 -7.25 3.67
N PHE A 55 7.37 -7.87 3.42
CA PHE A 55 7.28 -9.29 3.10
C PHE A 55 8.02 -9.66 1.79
N ALA A 56 7.88 -8.85 0.74
CA ALA A 56 8.58 -9.05 -0.53
C ALA A 56 10.11 -8.96 -0.35
N LEU A 57 10.57 -8.00 0.46
CA LEU A 57 11.99 -7.82 0.77
C LEU A 57 12.53 -9.02 1.57
N MET A 58 11.81 -9.48 2.60
CA MET A 58 12.20 -10.65 3.37
C MET A 58 12.30 -11.90 2.50
N GLN A 59 11.31 -12.14 1.64
CA GLN A 59 11.39 -13.25 0.68
C GLN A 59 12.63 -13.16 -0.22
N ALA A 60 12.96 -11.97 -0.71
CA ALA A 60 14.14 -11.78 -1.56
C ALA A 60 15.44 -12.08 -0.79
N VAL A 61 15.55 -11.61 0.45
CA VAL A 61 16.72 -11.84 1.33
C VAL A 61 16.87 -13.32 1.68
N PHE A 62 15.82 -13.98 2.16
CA PHE A 62 15.89 -15.40 2.54
C PHE A 62 16.12 -16.31 1.33
N ARG A 63 15.56 -16.00 0.16
CA ARG A 63 15.79 -16.77 -1.07
C ARG A 63 17.25 -16.67 -1.55
N LYS A 64 17.93 -15.57 -1.26
CA LYS A 64 19.35 -15.38 -1.57
C LYS A 64 20.27 -16.12 -0.58
N ARG A 65 19.82 -16.39 0.65
CA ARG A 65 20.57 -17.14 1.67
C ARG A 65 20.59 -18.65 1.44
N ASN A 66 19.61 -19.18 0.71
CA ASN A 66 19.45 -20.61 0.42
C ASN A 66 19.97 -21.02 -0.98
N ARG A 67 20.69 -20.15 -1.69
CA ARG A 67 21.42 -20.44 -2.93
C ARG A 67 22.90 -20.20 -2.69
#